data_AF-A0A2W4X3N2-F1
#
_entry.id   AF-A0A2W4X3N2-F1
#
_cell.length_a   1.000
_cell.length_b   1.000
_cell.length_c   1.000
_cell.angle_alpha   90.00
_cell.angle_beta   90.00
_cell.angle_gamma   90.00
#
_symmetry.space_group_name_H-M   'P 1'
#
loop_
_entity.id
_entity.type
_entity.pdbx_description
1 polymer ?
#
loop_
_entity_poly.entity_id
_entity_poly.type
_entity_poly.pdbx_seq_one_letter_code
_entity_poly.pdbx_strand_id
1 'polypeptide(L)'
;MSMSSTSSSQPAMDVFWDNVKTILYALALAMVLRFTIAQPFRIPSGSMQPTLEVGDYIVVTKWSYGYGRYSFAPLEGLLPQGRLFGSTPAQGDVVVFRPTPEPDRDFIKRVIGMPGDRVQMIDGALHINGQAVERESLGTIDFENEAGFVERIPAYRETLPNGASYVVFDRNPRSELDNTRVFVVPDGHYFMMGDDRDNSADSRVPSVVGYVPYDNLVGPAQFVVASFDSTTSLFRPWTLFTGFRGERFLKSVD
;
A
#
# COMPACT_ATOMS: atom_id res chain seq x y z
N MET A 1 -28.12 68.31 3.41
CA MET A 1 -27.13 67.22 3.28
C MET A 1 -27.92 65.92 3.14
N SER A 2 -28.06 65.41 1.92
CA SER A 2 -28.68 64.11 1.65
C SER A 2 -27.60 63.25 1.01
N MET A 3 -27.09 62.27 1.76
CA MET A 3 -26.27 61.19 1.23
C MET A 3 -27.21 60.01 1.01
N SER A 4 -27.63 59.78 -0.24
CA SER A 4 -28.25 58.51 -0.61
C SER A 4 -27.13 57.49 -0.79
N SER A 5 -27.01 56.56 0.15
CA SER A 5 -26.22 55.35 -0.04
C SER A 5 -26.95 54.43 -1.01
N THR A 6 -26.59 54.46 -2.29
CA THR A 6 -26.98 53.43 -3.27
C THR A 6 -26.31 52.12 -2.90
N SER A 7 -27.07 51.17 -2.35
CA SER A 7 -26.64 49.78 -2.21
C SER A 7 -26.62 49.14 -3.60
N SER A 8 -25.44 49.01 -4.19
CA SER A 8 -25.23 48.25 -5.42
C SER A 8 -25.49 46.76 -5.14
N SER A 9 -26.69 46.28 -5.45
CA SER A 9 -26.97 44.85 -5.51
C SER A 9 -26.14 44.24 -6.64
N GLN A 10 -25.16 43.38 -6.33
CA GLN A 10 -24.46 42.63 -7.35
C GLN A 10 -25.48 41.81 -8.17
N PRO A 11 -25.37 41.78 -9.51
CA PRO A 11 -26.24 40.96 -10.35
C PRO A 11 -26.18 39.50 -9.91
N ALA A 12 -27.33 38.83 -9.78
CA ALA A 12 -27.39 37.40 -9.43
C ALA A 12 -26.55 36.51 -10.37
N MET A 13 -26.32 36.98 -11.60
CA MET A 13 -25.45 36.34 -12.58
C MET A 13 -23.96 36.38 -12.16
N ASP A 14 -23.49 37.49 -11.59
CA ASP A 14 -22.10 37.63 -11.13
C ASP A 14 -21.83 36.73 -9.93
N VAL A 15 -22.78 36.67 -8.99
CA VAL A 15 -22.73 35.76 -7.83
C VAL A 15 -22.71 34.30 -8.28
N PHE A 16 -23.52 33.93 -9.29
CA PHE A 16 -23.51 32.58 -9.86
C PHE A 16 -22.15 32.22 -10.47
N TRP A 17 -21.57 33.11 -11.28
CA TRP A 17 -20.26 32.88 -11.91
C TRP A 17 -19.13 32.79 -10.89
N ASP A 18 -19.18 33.56 -9.81
CA ASP A 18 -18.17 33.50 -8.76
C ASP A 18 -18.26 32.20 -7.94
N ASN A 19 -19.47 31.68 -7.71
CA ASN A 19 -19.65 30.35 -7.12
C ASN A 19 -19.12 29.24 -8.04
N VAL A 20 -19.39 29.30 -9.34
CA VAL A 20 -18.87 28.33 -10.32
C VAL A 20 -17.34 28.35 -10.36
N LYS A 21 -16.71 29.54 -10.40
CA LYS A 21 -15.25 29.67 -10.33
C LYS A 21 -14.70 29.08 -9.03
N THR A 22 -15.36 29.33 -7.90
CA THR A 22 -14.94 28.80 -6.59
C THR A 22 -14.97 27.27 -6.59
N ILE A 23 -16.04 26.66 -7.10
CA ILE A 23 -16.16 25.21 -7.23
C ILE A 23 -15.07 24.67 -8.18
N LEU A 24 -14.82 25.33 -9.31
CA LEU A 24 -13.77 24.95 -10.24
C LEU A 24 -12.37 25.03 -9.61
N TYR A 25 -12.07 26.08 -8.86
CA TYR A 25 -10.80 26.20 -8.13
C TYR A 25 -10.66 25.15 -7.04
N ALA A 26 -11.74 24.85 -6.30
CA ALA A 26 -11.73 23.78 -5.30
C ALA A 26 -11.49 22.41 -5.93
N LEU A 27 -12.16 22.10 -7.06
CA LEU A 27 -11.97 20.86 -7.80
C LEU A 27 -10.56 20.77 -8.40
N ALA A 28 -10.06 21.86 -8.99
CA ALA A 28 -8.71 21.91 -9.54
C ALA A 28 -7.66 21.72 -8.45
N LEU A 29 -7.82 22.39 -7.29
CA LEU A 29 -6.94 22.21 -6.14
C LEU A 29 -7.00 20.76 -5.62
N ALA A 30 -8.20 20.20 -5.42
CA ALA A 30 -8.36 18.81 -5.00
C ALA A 30 -7.70 17.84 -5.99
N MET A 31 -7.80 18.12 -7.29
CA MET A 31 -7.17 17.34 -8.35
C MET A 31 -5.64 17.45 -8.31
N VAL A 32 -5.08 18.65 -8.13
CA VAL A 32 -3.64 18.86 -7.92
C VAL A 32 -3.15 18.11 -6.69
N LEU A 33 -3.85 18.24 -5.55
CA LEU A 33 -3.50 17.54 -4.32
C LEU A 33 -3.55 16.01 -4.50
N ARG A 34 -4.56 15.50 -5.22
CA ARG A 34 -4.71 14.06 -5.51
C ARG A 34 -3.59 13.53 -6.42
N PHE A 35 -3.21 14.29 -7.44
CA PHE A 35 -2.16 13.87 -8.37
C PHE A 35 -0.77 14.02 -7.79
N THR A 36 -0.54 15.00 -6.92
CA THR A 36 0.80 15.29 -6.39
C THR A 36 1.02 14.71 -4.99
N ILE A 37 0.08 14.86 -4.06
CA ILE A 37 0.31 14.60 -2.63
C ILE A 37 0.20 13.13 -2.25
N ALA A 38 -1.03 12.64 -2.24
CA ALA A 38 -1.34 11.37 -1.63
C ALA A 38 -2.44 10.65 -2.40
N GLN A 39 -2.35 9.32 -2.46
CA GLN A 39 -3.37 8.49 -3.07
C GLN A 39 -4.00 7.58 -2.03
N PRO A 40 -5.33 7.63 -1.86
CA PRO A 40 -6.02 6.66 -1.01
C PRO A 40 -6.11 5.32 -1.73
N PHE A 41 -5.86 4.24 -0.99
CA PHE A 41 -6.09 2.87 -1.44
C PHE A 41 -6.95 2.13 -0.43
N ARG A 42 -7.81 1.24 -0.93
CA ARG A 42 -8.51 0.25 -0.13
C ARG A 42 -7.80 -1.09 -0.29
N ILE A 43 -7.54 -1.78 0.81
CA ILE A 43 -6.94 -3.13 0.82
C ILE A 43 -8.03 -4.17 0.52
N PRO A 44 -7.96 -4.87 -0.63
CA PRO A 44 -9.01 -5.81 -1.04
C PRO A 44 -8.67 -7.28 -0.74
N SER A 45 -7.43 -7.58 -0.31
CA SER A 45 -6.93 -8.95 -0.13
C SER A 45 -6.05 -9.09 1.11
N GLY A 46 -6.10 -10.26 1.76
CA GLY A 46 -5.40 -10.57 3.02
C GLY A 46 -3.90 -10.85 2.93
N SER A 47 -3.26 -10.67 1.77
CA SER A 47 -1.85 -11.07 1.57
C SER A 47 -0.80 -10.34 2.41
N MET A 48 -1.21 -9.26 3.08
CA MET A 48 -0.39 -8.46 4.00
C MET A 48 -0.85 -8.61 5.45
N GLN A 49 -1.70 -9.59 5.77
CA GLN A 49 -2.09 -9.88 7.15
C GLN A 49 -0.88 -10.42 7.94
N PRO A 50 -0.75 -10.08 9.24
CA PRO A 50 -1.64 -9.25 10.05
C PRO A 50 -1.39 -7.72 9.95
N THR A 51 -0.35 -7.31 9.22
CA THR A 51 0.06 -5.90 9.12
C THR A 51 -1.09 -5.06 8.55
N LEU A 52 -1.58 -5.42 7.36
CA LEU A 52 -2.74 -4.83 6.71
C LEU A 52 -3.85 -5.88 6.54
N GLU A 53 -5.07 -5.48 6.88
CA GLU A 53 -6.25 -6.32 6.79
C GLU A 53 -7.18 -5.84 5.69
N VAL A 54 -7.97 -6.75 5.15
CA VAL A 54 -8.97 -6.39 4.15
C VAL A 54 -10.00 -5.46 4.75
N GLY A 55 -10.30 -4.39 4.02
CA GLY A 55 -11.14 -3.30 4.51
C GLY A 55 -10.36 -2.14 5.14
N ASP A 56 -9.03 -2.26 5.28
CA ASP A 56 -8.17 -1.12 5.58
C ASP A 56 -8.15 -0.13 4.42
N TYR A 57 -8.12 1.15 4.78
CA TYR A 57 -7.85 2.27 3.91
C TYR A 57 -6.51 2.85 4.31
N ILE A 58 -5.59 2.92 3.35
CA ILE A 58 -4.27 3.50 3.52
C ILE A 58 -4.11 4.73 2.63
N VAL A 59 -3.20 5.61 3.01
CA VAL A 59 -2.80 6.73 2.18
C VAL A 59 -1.33 6.57 1.83
N VAL A 60 -1.05 6.61 0.53
CA VAL A 60 0.31 6.47 -0.01
C VAL A 60 0.81 7.83 -0.47
N THR A 61 1.95 8.25 0.07
CA THR A 61 2.60 9.51 -0.31
C THR A 61 3.48 9.31 -1.54
N LYS A 62 3.17 10.01 -2.63
CA LYS A 62 3.85 9.81 -3.92
C LYS A 62 5.28 10.34 -3.96
N TRP A 63 5.57 11.38 -3.18
CA TRP A 63 6.88 12.04 -3.08
C TRP A 63 7.95 11.16 -2.44
N SER A 64 7.57 10.21 -1.59
CA SER A 64 8.54 9.48 -0.77
C SER A 64 9.56 8.72 -1.63
N TYR A 65 9.10 8.07 -2.71
CA TYR A 65 9.99 7.47 -3.71
C TYR A 65 10.18 8.34 -4.94
N GLY A 66 9.79 9.62 -4.88
CA GLY A 66 9.90 10.55 -5.98
C GLY A 66 8.85 10.36 -7.06
N TYR A 67 8.86 11.25 -8.02
CA TYR A 67 7.89 11.27 -9.10
C TYR A 67 8.36 10.43 -10.28
N GLY A 68 7.70 9.29 -10.50
CA GLY A 68 7.88 8.45 -11.66
C GLY A 68 6.64 8.43 -12.57
N ARG A 69 6.70 7.66 -13.65
CA ARG A 69 5.59 7.50 -14.60
C ARG A 69 4.24 7.21 -13.95
N TYR A 70 4.22 6.34 -12.93
CA TYR A 70 2.99 5.93 -12.25
C TYR A 70 2.52 6.89 -11.16
N SER A 71 3.33 7.88 -10.78
CA SER A 71 2.91 8.92 -9.85
C SER A 71 1.80 9.80 -10.43
N PHE A 72 1.69 9.89 -11.77
CA PHE A 72 0.75 10.74 -12.49
C PHE A 72 -0.35 9.98 -13.24
N ALA A 73 -0.64 8.72 -12.90
CA ALA A 73 -1.73 7.96 -13.52
C ALA A 73 -3.04 8.78 -13.52
N PRO A 74 -3.74 8.94 -14.67
CA PRO A 74 -3.61 8.20 -15.94
C PRO A 74 -2.78 8.89 -17.04
N LEU A 75 -1.84 9.77 -16.68
CA LEU A 75 -0.97 10.48 -17.61
C LEU A 75 0.44 9.87 -17.66
N GLU A 76 0.55 8.53 -17.59
CA GLU A 76 1.83 7.81 -17.50
C GLU A 76 2.77 8.07 -18.70
N GLY A 77 2.21 8.36 -19.88
CA GLY A 77 2.96 8.49 -21.14
C GLY A 77 3.64 9.85 -21.38
N LEU A 78 3.44 10.85 -20.51
CA LEU A 78 3.96 12.20 -20.72
C LEU A 78 5.34 12.45 -20.07
N LEU A 79 5.88 11.49 -19.34
CA LEU A 79 7.11 11.68 -18.53
C LEU A 79 8.26 10.79 -19.01
N PRO A 80 9.52 11.28 -18.96
CA PRO A 80 10.72 10.50 -19.29
C PRO A 80 10.92 9.34 -18.30
N GLN A 81 11.71 8.34 -18.73
CA GLN A 81 12.11 7.21 -17.87
C GLN A 81 12.95 7.69 -16.67
N GLY A 82 12.79 7.05 -15.51
CA GLY A 82 13.41 7.45 -14.25
C GLY A 82 12.49 8.24 -13.31
N ARG A 83 13.02 8.57 -12.13
CA ARG A 83 12.28 9.27 -11.06
C ARG A 83 13.00 10.53 -10.62
N LEU A 84 12.23 11.60 -10.41
CA LEU A 84 12.74 12.89 -9.92
C LEU A 84 12.57 12.98 -8.40
N PHE A 85 13.63 13.40 -7.70
CA PHE A 85 13.63 13.67 -6.25
C PHE A 85 13.21 12.47 -5.37
N GLY A 86 13.45 11.24 -5.82
CA GLY A 86 13.04 10.03 -5.12
C GLY A 86 14.09 9.46 -4.19
N SER A 87 13.66 9.04 -3.00
CA SER A 87 14.44 8.11 -2.18
C SER A 87 14.24 6.68 -2.69
N THR A 88 15.26 5.84 -2.54
CA THR A 88 15.09 4.40 -2.75
C THR A 88 14.35 3.80 -1.55
N PRO A 89 13.45 2.83 -1.74
CA PRO A 89 12.85 2.11 -0.62
C PRO A 89 13.93 1.47 0.25
N ALA A 90 13.66 1.37 1.54
CA ALA A 90 14.45 0.58 2.46
C ALA A 90 13.94 -0.86 2.49
N GLN A 91 14.82 -1.78 2.87
CA GLN A 91 14.43 -3.15 3.19
C GLN A 91 13.45 -3.12 4.38
N GLY A 92 12.34 -3.83 4.26
CA GLY A 92 11.23 -3.80 5.22
C GLY A 92 10.12 -2.82 4.89
N ASP A 93 10.30 -1.87 3.96
CA ASP A 93 9.23 -0.94 3.59
C ASP A 93 8.02 -1.68 3.00
N VAL A 94 6.80 -1.29 3.38
CA VAL A 94 5.57 -1.76 2.72
C VAL A 94 5.20 -0.78 1.60
N VAL A 95 5.18 -1.27 0.37
CA VAL A 95 5.13 -0.44 -0.83
C VAL A 95 4.01 -0.86 -1.75
N VAL A 96 3.27 0.13 -2.26
CA VAL A 96 2.36 -0.04 -3.39
C VAL A 96 3.13 0.05 -4.70
N PHE A 97 2.90 -0.86 -5.63
CA PHE A 97 3.57 -0.91 -6.93
C PHE A 97 2.69 -1.61 -7.98
N ARG A 98 3.07 -1.49 -9.25
CA ARG A 98 2.46 -2.24 -10.36
C ARG A 98 3.43 -3.29 -10.88
N PRO A 99 3.20 -4.60 -10.73
CA PRO A 99 4.14 -5.61 -11.21
C PRO A 99 4.23 -5.59 -12.74
N THR A 100 5.39 -5.97 -13.28
CA THR A 100 5.59 -6.01 -14.74
C THR A 100 4.65 -6.99 -15.45
N PRO A 101 4.34 -8.18 -14.91
CA PRO A 101 3.36 -9.10 -15.51
C PRO A 101 1.91 -8.60 -15.46
N GLU A 102 1.54 -7.75 -14.49
CA GLU A 102 0.17 -7.23 -14.33
C GLU A 102 0.16 -5.68 -14.18
N PRO A 103 0.49 -4.92 -15.24
CA PRO A 103 0.75 -3.48 -15.16
C PRO A 103 -0.50 -2.63 -14.84
N ASP A 104 -1.70 -3.19 -14.98
CA ASP A 104 -2.98 -2.50 -14.76
C ASP A 104 -3.52 -2.69 -13.34
N ARG A 105 -2.78 -3.38 -12.47
CA ARG A 105 -3.20 -3.68 -11.09
C ARG A 105 -2.17 -3.18 -10.09
N ASP A 106 -2.66 -2.50 -9.07
CA ASP A 106 -1.83 -2.08 -7.95
C ASP A 106 -1.73 -3.24 -6.93
N PHE A 107 -0.50 -3.57 -6.55
CA PHE A 107 -0.16 -4.55 -5.52
C PHE A 107 0.47 -3.82 -4.34
N ILE A 108 0.34 -4.39 -3.14
CA ILE A 108 1.02 -3.92 -1.94
C ILE A 108 1.74 -5.09 -1.29
N LYS A 109 3.05 -4.94 -1.06
CA LYS A 109 3.93 -5.95 -0.47
C LYS A 109 5.06 -5.29 0.30
N ARG A 110 5.77 -6.08 1.09
CA ARG A 110 6.99 -5.67 1.77
C ARG A 110 8.22 -5.85 0.89
N VAL A 111 9.12 -4.87 0.90
CA VAL A 111 10.43 -4.93 0.25
C VAL A 111 11.34 -5.86 1.04
N ILE A 112 11.65 -7.03 0.49
CA ILE A 112 12.52 -8.02 1.13
C ILE A 112 13.93 -8.00 0.53
N GLY A 113 14.04 -8.02 -0.79
CA GLY A 113 15.34 -8.04 -1.48
C GLY A 113 15.64 -6.70 -2.14
N MET A 114 16.82 -6.18 -1.85
CA MET A 114 17.40 -4.99 -2.48
C MET A 114 18.19 -5.37 -3.74
N PRO A 115 18.50 -4.41 -4.64
CA PRO A 115 19.37 -4.66 -5.79
C PRO A 115 20.66 -5.40 -5.39
N GLY A 116 20.94 -6.52 -6.04
CA GLY A 116 22.10 -7.38 -5.77
C GLY A 116 21.88 -8.48 -4.72
N ASP A 117 20.80 -8.44 -3.94
CA ASP A 117 20.54 -9.45 -2.92
C ASP A 117 20.26 -10.83 -3.52
N ARG A 118 20.58 -11.87 -2.74
CA ARG A 118 20.18 -13.25 -2.98
C ARG A 118 19.08 -13.64 -2.01
N VAL A 119 17.85 -13.79 -2.48
CA VAL A 119 16.69 -14.14 -1.65
C VAL A 119 16.30 -15.60 -1.91
N GLN A 120 16.01 -16.34 -0.85
CA GLN A 120 15.55 -17.72 -0.94
C GLN A 120 14.65 -18.06 0.26
N MET A 121 13.66 -18.91 0.04
CA MET A 121 12.92 -19.61 1.10
C MET A 121 13.49 -21.04 1.23
N ILE A 122 13.82 -21.46 2.45
CA ILE A 122 14.27 -22.82 2.78
C ILE A 122 13.45 -23.30 3.97
N ASP A 123 12.67 -24.36 3.78
CA ASP A 123 11.77 -24.94 4.79
C ASP A 123 10.92 -23.89 5.53
N GLY A 124 10.39 -22.91 4.77
CA GLY A 124 9.52 -21.85 5.28
C GLY A 124 10.27 -20.70 5.96
N ALA A 125 11.60 -20.76 6.09
CA ALA A 125 12.42 -19.67 6.58
C ALA A 125 12.95 -18.81 5.43
N LEU A 126 12.92 -17.48 5.61
CA LEU A 126 13.50 -16.53 4.68
C LEU A 126 15.02 -16.45 4.86
N HIS A 127 15.75 -16.55 3.76
CA HIS A 127 17.20 -16.37 3.70
C HIS A 127 17.55 -15.22 2.76
N ILE A 128 18.41 -14.31 3.24
CA ILE A 128 18.94 -13.18 2.46
C ILE A 128 20.46 -13.27 2.47
N ASN A 129 21.07 -13.25 1.28
CA ASN A 129 22.51 -13.38 1.08
C ASN A 129 23.11 -14.63 1.76
N GLY A 130 22.34 -15.72 1.78
CA GLY A 130 22.70 -17.01 2.38
C GLY A 130 22.53 -17.09 3.89
N GLN A 131 22.16 -15.99 4.56
CA GLN A 131 21.90 -15.94 5.99
C GLN A 131 20.40 -16.06 6.26
N ALA A 132 20.01 -16.92 7.19
CA ALA A 132 18.63 -17.00 7.66
C ALA A 132 18.25 -15.70 8.35
N VAL A 133 17.11 -15.13 7.97
CA VAL A 133 16.48 -14.00 8.66
C VAL A 133 16.06 -14.49 10.05
N GLU A 134 16.30 -13.66 11.06
CA GLU A 134 15.91 -13.99 12.43
C GLU A 134 14.40 -14.17 12.50
N ARG A 135 13.96 -15.28 13.10
CA ARG A 135 12.55 -15.67 13.18
C ARG A 135 12.23 -16.18 14.57
N GLU A 136 11.39 -15.45 15.29
CA GLU A 136 10.85 -15.83 16.60
C GLU A 136 9.42 -16.36 16.44
N SER A 137 9.13 -17.53 17.01
CA SER A 137 7.77 -18.08 17.01
C SER A 137 6.89 -17.34 18.02
N LEU A 138 5.76 -16.83 17.56
CA LEU A 138 4.71 -16.26 18.42
C LEU A 138 3.64 -17.31 18.77
N GLY A 139 3.86 -18.57 18.38
CA GLY A 139 2.89 -19.65 18.50
C GLY A 139 1.76 -19.52 17.48
N THR A 140 0.63 -20.12 17.81
CA THR A 140 -0.59 -20.06 16.99
C THR A 140 -1.49 -18.98 17.54
N ILE A 141 -1.81 -17.99 16.71
CA ILE A 141 -2.71 -16.90 17.08
C ILE A 141 -4.10 -17.13 16.51
N ASP A 142 -5.11 -16.70 17.26
CA ASP A 142 -6.50 -16.70 16.80
C ASP A 142 -6.74 -15.40 16.01
N PHE A 143 -7.08 -15.53 14.74
CA PHE A 143 -7.29 -14.42 13.81
C PHE A 143 -8.69 -14.51 13.21
N GLU A 144 -9.50 -13.47 13.39
CA GLU A 144 -10.83 -13.40 12.79
C GLU A 144 -10.73 -12.92 11.34
N ASN A 145 -11.17 -13.74 10.39
CA ASN A 145 -11.17 -13.39 8.98
C ASN A 145 -12.35 -12.47 8.61
N GLU A 146 -12.38 -12.00 7.37
CA GLU A 146 -13.42 -11.08 6.87
C GLU A 146 -14.85 -11.64 6.95
N ALA A 147 -14.99 -12.96 6.98
CA ALA A 147 -16.28 -13.64 7.09
C ALA A 147 -16.71 -13.87 8.55
N GLY A 148 -15.93 -13.39 9.53
CA GLY A 148 -16.20 -13.54 10.96
C GLY A 148 -15.82 -14.91 11.51
N PHE A 149 -15.05 -15.71 10.76
CA PHE A 149 -14.55 -17.00 11.24
C PHE A 149 -13.19 -16.82 11.90
N VAL A 150 -13.03 -17.41 13.08
CA VAL A 150 -11.74 -17.45 13.78
C VAL A 150 -10.89 -18.58 13.21
N GLU A 151 -9.74 -18.21 12.69
CA GLU A 151 -8.71 -19.10 12.18
C GLU A 151 -7.54 -19.16 13.16
N ARG A 152 -6.93 -20.33 13.30
CA ARG A 152 -5.76 -20.52 14.17
C ARG A 152 -4.51 -20.59 13.30
N ILE A 153 -3.72 -19.52 13.31
CA ILE A 153 -2.63 -19.32 12.34
C ILE A 153 -1.29 -19.29 13.08
N PRO A 154 -0.31 -20.15 12.72
CA PRO A 154 1.07 -19.98 13.15
C PRO A 154 1.61 -18.62 12.72
N ALA A 155 2.11 -17.86 13.70
CA ALA A 155 2.65 -16.52 13.47
C ALA A 155 4.09 -16.43 13.98
N TYR A 156 4.87 -15.63 13.28
CA TYR A 156 6.28 -15.45 13.59
C TYR A 156 6.63 -13.98 13.51
N ARG A 157 7.55 -13.54 14.37
CA ARG A 157 8.21 -12.25 14.22
C ARG A 157 9.49 -12.48 13.42
N GLU A 158 9.59 -11.83 12.27
CA GLU A 158 10.82 -11.79 11.49
C GLU A 158 11.55 -10.48 11.70
N THR A 159 12.87 -10.53 11.79
CA THR A 159 13.74 -9.35 11.89
C THR A 159 14.77 -9.37 10.77
N LEU A 160 14.63 -8.42 9.84
CA LEU A 160 15.50 -8.27 8.67
C LEU A 160 16.90 -7.80 9.07
N PRO A 161 17.93 -7.98 8.22
CA PRO A 161 19.31 -7.60 8.52
C PRO A 161 19.51 -6.13 8.91
N ASN A 162 18.65 -5.24 8.44
CA ASN A 162 18.68 -3.81 8.80
C ASN A 162 17.95 -3.47 10.11
N GLY A 163 17.40 -4.47 10.81
CA GLY A 163 16.67 -4.33 12.07
C GLY A 163 15.17 -4.10 11.94
N ALA A 164 14.61 -4.01 10.72
CA ALA A 164 13.17 -3.93 10.54
C ALA A 164 12.51 -5.24 11.02
N SER A 165 11.50 -5.14 11.88
CA SER A 165 10.87 -6.30 12.51
C SER A 165 9.35 -6.26 12.43
N TYR A 166 8.75 -7.32 11.90
CA TYR A 166 7.31 -7.41 11.64
C TYR A 166 6.79 -8.83 11.86
N VAL A 167 5.46 -8.96 11.91
CA VAL A 167 4.80 -10.25 12.09
C VAL A 167 4.39 -10.82 10.74
N VAL A 168 4.63 -12.10 10.55
CA VAL A 168 4.22 -12.87 9.37
C VAL A 168 3.31 -14.02 9.76
N PHE A 169 2.38 -14.36 8.87
CA PHE A 169 1.59 -15.58 8.94
C PHE A 169 2.20 -16.68 8.09
N ASP A 170 2.18 -17.89 8.65
CA ASP A 170 2.55 -19.16 8.01
C ASP A 170 1.38 -20.11 8.24
N ARG A 171 0.44 -20.09 7.30
CA ARG A 171 -0.86 -20.77 7.41
C ARG A 171 -0.76 -22.24 7.06
N ASN A 172 0.13 -22.58 6.15
CA ASN A 172 0.23 -23.91 5.59
C ASN A 172 1.67 -24.41 5.70
N PRO A 173 2.00 -25.17 6.76
CA PRO A 173 3.32 -25.76 6.87
C PRO A 173 3.54 -26.69 5.67
N ARG A 174 4.57 -26.40 4.85
CA ARG A 174 4.94 -27.09 3.59
C ARG A 174 4.18 -26.59 2.36
N SER A 175 3.90 -25.29 2.31
CA SER A 175 3.48 -24.60 1.10
C SER A 175 4.52 -24.79 -0.02
N GLU A 176 4.09 -24.77 -1.29
CA GLU A 176 5.01 -24.87 -2.42
C GLU A 176 6.03 -23.71 -2.44
N LEU A 177 5.70 -22.59 -1.79
CA LEU A 177 6.56 -21.41 -1.68
C LEU A 177 7.49 -21.42 -0.46
N ASP A 178 7.44 -22.47 0.36
CA ASP A 178 8.34 -22.63 1.52
C ASP A 178 9.76 -23.02 1.11
N ASN A 179 9.90 -23.60 -0.09
CA ASN A 179 11.18 -24.01 -0.64
C ASN A 179 11.28 -23.47 -2.06
N THR A 180 12.15 -22.48 -2.24
CA THR A 180 12.32 -21.81 -3.53
C THR A 180 13.74 -21.93 -4.06
N ARG A 181 13.90 -21.69 -5.37
CA ARG A 181 15.21 -21.42 -5.95
C ARG A 181 15.78 -20.12 -5.37
N VAL A 182 17.09 -19.94 -5.51
CA VAL A 182 17.71 -18.63 -5.24
C VAL A 182 17.23 -17.61 -6.29
N PHE A 183 16.77 -16.48 -5.81
CA PHE A 183 16.48 -15.30 -6.60
C PHE A 183 17.61 -14.29 -6.42
N VAL A 184 18.28 -13.94 -7.51
CA VAL A 184 19.26 -12.84 -7.52
C VAL A 184 18.54 -11.59 -7.98
N VAL A 185 18.43 -10.59 -7.12
CA VAL A 185 17.68 -9.36 -7.42
C VAL A 185 18.50 -8.52 -8.40
N PRO A 186 17.97 -8.22 -9.61
CA PRO A 186 18.69 -7.41 -10.58
C PRO A 186 18.90 -5.96 -10.10
N ASP A 187 19.89 -5.28 -10.68
CA ASP A 187 20.09 -3.85 -10.44
C ASP A 187 18.82 -3.05 -10.76
N GLY A 188 18.51 -2.06 -9.90
CA GLY A 188 17.31 -1.23 -10.03
C GLY A 188 15.97 -1.95 -9.81
N HIS A 189 15.99 -3.20 -9.34
CA HIS A 189 14.79 -3.97 -9.02
C HIS A 189 14.73 -4.33 -7.53
N TYR A 190 13.54 -4.73 -7.10
CA TYR A 190 13.24 -5.14 -5.73
C TYR A 190 12.53 -6.48 -5.71
N PHE A 191 12.77 -7.26 -4.66
CA PHE A 191 12.06 -8.50 -4.38
C PHE A 191 11.03 -8.24 -3.27
N MET A 192 9.77 -8.35 -3.65
CA MET A 192 8.61 -8.06 -2.82
C MET A 192 7.99 -9.35 -2.26
N MET A 193 7.62 -9.38 -0.98
CA MET A 193 6.87 -10.49 -0.37
C MET A 193 5.69 -10.00 0.48
N GLY A 194 4.65 -10.82 0.58
CA GLY A 194 3.55 -10.59 1.51
C GLY A 194 3.89 -11.02 2.93
N ASP A 195 3.26 -10.38 3.90
CA ASP A 195 3.39 -10.75 5.32
C ASP A 195 2.58 -12.03 5.62
N ASP A 196 1.53 -12.31 4.86
CA ASP A 196 0.84 -13.60 4.87
C ASP A 196 1.51 -14.54 3.86
N ARG A 197 2.48 -15.33 4.33
CA ARG A 197 3.46 -16.01 3.48
C ARG A 197 2.85 -17.07 2.58
N ASP A 198 1.72 -17.66 2.99
CA ASP A 198 1.03 -18.69 2.22
C ASP A 198 -0.18 -18.19 1.46
N ASN A 199 -0.64 -16.96 1.76
CA ASN A 199 -1.74 -16.32 1.08
C ASN A 199 -1.29 -15.14 0.22
N SER A 200 -0.07 -15.22 -0.32
CA SER A 200 0.55 -14.13 -1.08
C SER A 200 1.15 -14.61 -2.39
N ALA A 201 0.50 -14.23 -3.50
CA ALA A 201 1.16 -14.21 -4.81
C ALA A 201 2.07 -12.96 -4.87
N ASP A 202 3.37 -13.18 -4.74
CA ASP A 202 4.40 -12.14 -4.70
C ASP A 202 5.62 -12.52 -5.56
N SER A 203 6.80 -11.95 -5.31
CA SER A 203 7.97 -12.12 -6.19
C SER A 203 8.45 -13.57 -6.27
N ARG A 204 8.05 -14.42 -5.31
CA ARG A 204 8.25 -15.88 -5.36
C ARG A 204 7.48 -16.54 -6.51
N VAL A 205 6.48 -15.87 -7.07
CA VAL A 205 5.68 -16.28 -8.23
C VAL A 205 5.97 -15.35 -9.41
N PRO A 206 7.00 -15.64 -10.24
CA PRO A 206 7.46 -14.71 -11.29
C PRO A 206 6.43 -14.39 -12.38
N SER A 207 5.45 -15.26 -12.59
CA SER A 207 4.35 -15.04 -13.53
C SER A 207 3.33 -14.02 -13.06
N VAL A 208 3.31 -13.67 -11.76
CA VAL A 208 2.37 -12.71 -11.16
C VAL A 208 3.10 -11.42 -10.83
N VAL A 209 4.17 -11.49 -10.03
CA VAL A 209 4.91 -10.29 -9.58
C VAL A 209 6.31 -10.24 -10.18
N GLY A 210 7.12 -11.27 -9.96
CA GLY A 210 8.54 -11.27 -10.35
C GLY A 210 9.33 -10.14 -9.68
N TYR A 211 10.44 -9.72 -10.30
CA TYR A 211 11.21 -8.58 -9.79
C TYR A 211 10.50 -7.28 -10.15
N VAL A 212 10.45 -6.34 -9.21
CA VAL A 212 9.73 -5.08 -9.38
C VAL A 212 10.73 -3.95 -9.66
N PRO A 213 10.72 -3.32 -10.85
CA PRO A 213 11.57 -2.17 -11.14
C PRO A 213 11.27 -0.98 -10.21
N TYR A 214 12.27 -0.16 -9.90
CA TYR A 214 12.10 1.08 -9.12
C TYR A 214 11.05 2.02 -9.72
N ASP A 215 10.97 2.08 -11.05
CA ASP A 215 10.00 2.88 -11.78
C ASP A 215 8.55 2.40 -11.62
N ASN A 216 8.35 1.16 -11.14
CA ASN A 216 7.03 0.57 -10.91
C ASN A 216 6.46 0.86 -9.52
N LEU A 217 7.26 1.44 -8.61
CA LEU A 217 6.80 1.77 -7.27
C LEU A 217 5.86 2.98 -7.32
N VAL A 218 4.74 2.93 -6.61
CA VAL A 218 3.83 4.05 -6.44
C VAL A 218 4.22 4.87 -5.22
N GLY A 219 4.46 4.20 -4.08
CA GLY A 219 4.87 4.85 -2.84
C GLY A 219 4.71 3.93 -1.62
N PRO A 220 5.21 4.35 -0.44
CA PRO A 220 5.08 3.59 0.80
C PRO A 220 3.68 3.70 1.39
N ALA A 221 3.23 2.64 2.05
CA ALA A 221 2.10 2.64 2.96
C ALA A 221 2.64 2.79 4.39
N GLN A 222 2.27 3.87 5.08
CA GLN A 222 2.83 4.18 6.41
C GLN A 222 1.81 3.99 7.55
N PHE A 223 0.55 4.29 7.30
CA PHE A 223 -0.50 4.21 8.32
C PHE A 223 -1.87 3.90 7.71
N VAL A 224 -2.68 3.20 8.49
CA VAL A 224 -4.10 2.96 8.19
C VAL A 224 -4.90 4.20 8.62
N VAL A 225 -5.62 4.82 7.68
CA VAL A 225 -6.41 6.04 7.95
C VAL A 225 -7.87 5.76 8.29
N ALA A 226 -8.38 4.60 7.89
CA ALA A 226 -9.69 4.10 8.26
C ALA A 226 -9.72 2.60 8.04
N SER A 227 -10.60 1.89 8.73
CA SER A 227 -10.78 0.46 8.52
C SER A 227 -12.22 0.07 8.77
N PHE A 228 -12.77 -0.74 7.88
CA PHE A 228 -14.17 -1.16 7.92
C PHE A 228 -14.27 -2.67 7.75
N ASP A 229 -15.17 -3.30 8.49
CA ASP A 229 -15.48 -4.72 8.35
C ASP A 229 -16.31 -5.02 7.08
N SER A 230 -16.63 -6.30 6.88
CA SER A 230 -17.44 -6.76 5.74
C SER A 230 -18.92 -6.37 5.83
N THR A 231 -19.39 -5.88 6.98
CA THR A 231 -20.80 -5.48 7.19
C THR A 231 -21.08 -4.05 6.72
N THR A 232 -20.03 -3.27 6.49
CA THR A 232 -20.11 -1.85 6.12
C THR A 232 -20.63 -1.64 4.70
N SER A 233 -21.64 -0.77 4.54
CA SER A 233 -22.26 -0.43 3.25
C SER A 233 -22.56 1.06 3.11
N LEU A 234 -22.18 1.64 1.97
CA LEU A 234 -22.49 3.04 1.62
C LEU A 234 -24.01 3.31 1.50
N PHE A 235 -24.80 2.28 1.17
CA PHE A 235 -26.27 2.40 1.08
C PHE A 235 -26.95 2.31 2.45
N ARG A 236 -26.21 1.98 3.50
CA ARG A 236 -26.69 1.90 4.90
C ARG A 236 -25.75 2.73 5.78
N PRO A 237 -25.86 4.06 5.77
CA PRO A 237 -24.83 4.96 6.34
C PRO A 237 -24.59 4.77 7.83
N TRP A 238 -25.55 4.23 8.60
CA TRP A 238 -25.33 3.86 10.01
C TRP A 238 -24.26 2.78 10.18
N THR A 239 -24.03 1.93 9.17
CA THR A 239 -22.99 0.89 9.21
C THR A 239 -21.58 1.45 9.16
N LEU A 240 -21.39 2.70 8.73
CA LEU A 240 -20.09 3.40 8.81
C LEU A 240 -19.64 3.63 10.25
N PHE A 241 -20.57 3.62 11.21
CA PHE A 241 -20.22 3.74 12.63
C PHE A 241 -20.08 2.36 13.28
N THR A 242 -20.95 1.41 12.95
CA THR A 242 -20.93 0.08 13.59
C THR A 242 -19.84 -0.83 13.05
N GLY A 243 -19.51 -0.73 11.77
CA GLY A 243 -18.47 -1.55 11.13
C GLY A 243 -17.09 -0.90 11.11
N PHE A 244 -16.92 0.27 11.75
CA PHE A 244 -15.63 0.94 11.85
C PHE A 244 -14.73 0.26 12.89
N ARG A 245 -13.54 -0.16 12.44
CA ARG A 245 -12.49 -0.79 13.25
C ARG A 245 -11.55 0.26 13.83
N GLY A 246 -11.97 0.86 14.94
CA GLY A 246 -11.28 1.99 15.58
C GLY A 246 -9.87 1.65 16.10
N GLU A 247 -9.63 0.41 16.49
CA GLU A 247 -8.32 -0.12 16.91
C GLU A 247 -7.28 -0.12 15.80
N ARG A 248 -7.71 -0.02 14.53
CA ARG A 248 -6.82 0.06 13.36
C ARG A 248 -6.55 1.50 12.92
N PHE A 249 -7.24 2.50 13.47
CA PHE A 249 -7.03 3.90 13.11
C PHE A 249 -5.62 4.36 13.52
N LEU A 250 -4.87 4.93 12.56
CA LEU A 250 -3.46 5.32 12.70
C LEU A 250 -2.52 4.18 13.11
N LYS A 251 -2.92 2.93 12.88
CA LYS A 251 -2.03 1.78 13.04
C LYS A 251 -0.87 1.94 12.06
N SER A 252 0.36 1.90 12.60
CA SER A 252 1.58 1.94 11.81
C SER A 252 1.71 0.69 10.95
N VAL A 253 2.28 0.85 9.77
CA VAL A 253 2.56 -0.23 8.82
C VAL A 253 4.07 -0.51 8.88
N ASP A 254 4.49 -1.09 10.01
CA ASP A 254 5.88 -1.45 10.27
C ASP A 254 6.10 -2.97 10.18
#